data_AF-A0A356T5J9-F1
#
_entry.id   AF-A0A356T5J9-F1
#
_cell.length_a   1.000
_cell.length_b   1.000
_cell.length_c   1.000
_cell.angle_alpha   90.00
_cell.angle_beta   90.00
_cell.angle_gamma   90.00
#
_symmetry.space_group_name_H-M   'P 1'
#
loop_
_entity.id
_entity.type
_entity.pdbx_description
1 polymer ?
#
loop_
_entity_poly.entity_id
_entity_poly.type
_entity_poly.pdbx_seq_one_letter_code
_entity_poly.pdbx_strand_id
1 'polypeptide(L)'
;MLAAGVTALAVSDDLSRLAFAVRSDGSLRVHDGEVARTLAEGFVSIGALRFDPTGARVAFVGARNGGVAGVWVAGPDGAACQTNCDLRTGERWGDRFTPPPADLRGVFATEEAR
;
A
#
# COMPACT_ATOMS: atom_id res chain seq x y z
N MET A 1 20.73 -17.00 0.87
CA MET A 1 19.56 -16.26 0.36
C MET A 1 19.79 -14.80 0.73
N LEU A 2 20.36 -14.00 -0.17
CA LEU A 2 20.62 -12.59 0.10
C LEU A 2 19.34 -11.81 -0.15
N ALA A 3 18.85 -11.09 0.85
CA ALA A 3 17.73 -10.18 0.67
C ALA A 3 18.15 -9.05 -0.28
N ALA A 4 17.58 -9.04 -1.47
CA ALA A 4 17.70 -7.94 -2.41
C ALA A 4 16.89 -6.75 -1.87
N GLY A 5 17.57 -5.85 -1.16
CA GLY A 5 16.97 -4.59 -0.74
C GLY A 5 16.96 -3.60 -1.90
N VAL A 6 15.82 -2.95 -2.15
CA VAL A 6 15.78 -1.73 -2.96
C VAL A 6 16.44 -0.62 -2.15
N THR A 7 17.54 -0.07 -2.65
CA THR A 7 18.31 0.97 -1.94
C THR A 7 18.05 2.37 -2.48
N ALA A 8 17.47 2.47 -3.67
CA ALA A 8 17.07 3.73 -4.29
C ALA A 8 15.89 3.48 -5.23
N LEU A 9 15.01 4.47 -5.35
CA LEU A 9 13.82 4.46 -6.20
C LEU A 9 13.71 5.84 -6.85
N ALA A 10 13.46 5.89 -8.16
CA ALA A 10 13.12 7.10 -8.90
C ALA A 10 11.97 6.81 -9.86
N VAL A 11 11.08 7.78 -10.05
CA VAL A 11 9.97 7.73 -11.02
C VAL A 11 10.21 8.84 -12.04
N SER A 12 9.95 8.59 -13.33
CA SER A 12 10.04 9.62 -14.37
C SER A 12 9.02 10.74 -14.14
N ASP A 13 9.30 11.94 -14.66
CA ASP A 13 8.42 13.12 -14.48
C ASP A 13 7.00 12.90 -15.03
N ASP A 14 6.87 12.10 -16.08
CA ASP A 14 5.58 11.71 -16.70
C ASP A 14 4.91 10.50 -16.01
N LEU A 15 5.52 9.98 -14.94
CA LEU A 15 5.08 8.82 -14.16
C LEU A 15 4.97 7.49 -14.94
N SER A 16 5.55 7.41 -16.14
CA SER A 16 5.49 6.20 -16.97
C SER A 16 6.57 5.16 -16.66
N ARG A 17 7.68 5.57 -16.04
CA ARG A 17 8.85 4.72 -15.74
C ARG A 17 9.20 4.73 -14.27
N LEU A 18 9.61 3.57 -13.78
CA LEU A 18 10.22 3.38 -12.48
C LEU A 18 11.65 2.88 -12.66
N ALA A 19 12.61 3.50 -11.99
CA ALA A 19 13.96 2.98 -11.83
C ALA A 19 14.21 2.60 -10.37
N PHE A 20 14.87 1.47 -10.13
CA PHE A 20 15.24 1.02 -8.80
C PHE A 20 16.63 0.39 -8.78
N ALA A 21 17.37 0.65 -7.72
CA ALA A 21 18.67 0.04 -7.50
C ALA A 21 18.55 -1.13 -6.51
N VAL A 22 19.04 -2.29 -6.92
CA VAL A 22 19.11 -3.50 -6.09
C VAL A 22 20.55 -3.74 -5.69
N ARG A 23 20.78 -3.96 -4.40
CA ARG A 23 22.07 -4.48 -3.92
C ARG A 23 22.04 -6.00 -3.96
N SER A 24 22.96 -6.59 -4.72
CA SER A 24 23.12 -8.04 -4.86
C SER A 24 24.61 -8.35 -4.94
N ASP A 25 25.07 -9.32 -4.15
CA ASP A 25 26.43 -9.86 -4.24
C ASP A 25 27.52 -8.78 -4.16
N GLY A 26 27.35 -7.81 -3.25
CA GLY A 26 28.28 -6.71 -3.03
C GLY A 26 28.22 -5.57 -4.05
N SER A 27 27.44 -5.70 -5.12
CA SER A 27 27.32 -4.70 -6.19
C SER A 27 25.91 -4.06 -6.23
N LEU A 28 25.82 -2.86 -6.82
CA LEU A 28 24.53 -2.23 -7.16
C LEU A 28 24.22 -2.49 -8.62
N ARG A 29 22.99 -2.93 -8.90
CA ARG A 29 22.43 -3.02 -10.25
C ARG A 29 21.22 -2.10 -10.34
N VAL A 30 21.13 -1.33 -11.42
CA VAL A 30 20.00 -0.45 -11.71
C VAL A 30 19.10 -1.15 -12.72
N HIS A 31 17.82 -1.19 -12.39
CA HIS A 31 16.77 -1.74 -13.25
C HIS A 31 15.75 -0.64 -13.51
N ASP A 32 15.18 -0.63 -14.71
CA ASP A 32 14.00 0.16 -15.04
C ASP A 32 12.80 -0.74 -15.34
N GLY A 33 11.63 -0.14 -15.37
CA GLY A 33 10.37 -0.80 -15.70
C GLY A 33 9.26 0.21 -15.96
N GLU A 34 8.17 -0.26 -16.55
CA GLU A 34 6.96 0.54 -16.68
C GLU A 34 6.21 0.61 -15.35
N VAL A 35 5.70 1.79 -15.02
CA VAL A 35 4.71 1.91 -13.94
C VAL A 35 3.41 1.32 -14.47
N ALA A 36 3.19 0.04 -14.19
CA ALA A 36 2.14 -0.73 -14.86
C ALA A 36 0.71 -0.26 -14.52
N ARG A 37 0.47 0.35 -13.35
CA ARG A 37 -0.84 0.88 -12.93
C ARG A 37 -0.82 1.66 -11.61
N THR A 38 -1.62 2.72 -11.53
CA THR A 38 -1.99 3.37 -10.26
C THR A 38 -3.10 2.58 -9.59
N LEU A 39 -2.84 2.08 -8.38
CA LEU A 39 -3.82 1.32 -7.59
C LEU A 39 -4.67 2.19 -6.65
N ALA A 40 -4.11 3.30 -6.19
CA ALA A 40 -4.70 4.15 -5.16
C ALA A 40 -4.14 5.58 -5.25
N GLU A 41 -4.98 6.58 -4.98
CA GLU A 41 -4.63 8.01 -5.04
C GLU A 41 -5.32 8.84 -3.93
N GLY A 42 -4.81 10.05 -3.69
CA GLY A 42 -5.40 11.00 -2.72
C GLY A 42 -5.09 10.70 -1.25
N PHE A 43 -3.95 10.05 -0.98
CA PHE A 43 -3.47 9.73 0.36
C PHE A 43 -2.31 10.67 0.74
N VAL A 44 -2.29 11.11 2.00
CA VAL A 44 -1.20 11.95 2.55
C VAL A 44 -0.11 11.11 3.20
N SER A 45 -0.38 9.83 3.48
CA SER A 45 0.59 8.85 3.98
C SER A 45 0.18 7.44 3.58
N ILE A 46 1.18 6.59 3.31
CA ILE A 46 1.04 5.16 3.01
C ILE A 46 2.15 4.39 3.74
N GLY A 47 1.83 3.26 4.36
CA GLY A 47 2.77 2.38 5.04
C GLY A 47 2.31 0.93 5.09
N ALA A 48 3.22 0.04 5.49
CA ALA A 48 2.98 -1.40 5.67
C ALA A 48 2.26 -2.06 4.48
N LEU A 49 2.81 -1.97 3.27
CA LEU A 49 2.17 -2.56 2.09
C LEU A 49 2.30 -4.09 2.11
N ARG A 50 1.25 -4.80 1.71
CA ARG A 50 1.26 -6.24 1.52
C ARG A 50 0.43 -6.62 0.30
N PHE A 51 1.00 -7.36 -0.65
CA PHE A 51 0.23 -7.98 -1.72
C PHE A 51 -0.60 -9.16 -1.21
N ASP A 52 -1.76 -9.41 -1.80
CA ASP A 52 -2.46 -10.69 -1.68
C ASP A 52 -1.66 -11.81 -2.39
N PRO A 53 -1.99 -13.10 -2.18
CA PRO A 53 -1.25 -14.22 -2.78
C PRO A 53 -1.20 -14.21 -4.32
N THR A 54 -2.25 -13.67 -4.97
CA THR A 54 -2.31 -13.57 -6.43
C THR A 54 -1.54 -12.38 -6.99
N GLY A 55 -1.19 -11.40 -6.14
CA GLY A 55 -0.54 -10.16 -6.54
C GLY A 55 -1.49 -9.14 -7.18
N ALA A 56 -2.79 -9.45 -7.32
CA ALA A 56 -3.78 -8.58 -7.93
C ALA A 56 -4.18 -7.40 -7.03
N ARG A 57 -4.05 -7.56 -5.72
CA ARG A 57 -4.49 -6.60 -4.69
C ARG A 57 -3.38 -6.28 -3.70
N VAL A 58 -3.44 -5.09 -3.13
CA VAL A 58 -2.52 -4.61 -2.10
C VAL A 58 -3.31 -4.09 -0.91
N ALA A 59 -3.01 -4.61 0.27
CA ALA A 59 -3.43 -4.03 1.54
C ALA A 59 -2.37 -3.04 2.02
N PHE A 60 -2.80 -1.93 2.59
CA PHE A 60 -1.91 -0.92 3.14
C PHE A 60 -2.58 -0.14 4.27
N VAL A 61 -1.76 0.51 5.09
CA VAL A 61 -2.20 1.50 6.06
C VAL A 61 -2.05 2.88 5.42
N GLY A 62 -3.11 3.70 5.45
CA GLY A 62 -3.09 5.03 4.85
C GLY A 62 -4.17 5.96 5.39
N ALA A 63 -3.98 7.26 5.16
CA ALA A 63 -4.91 8.31 5.58
C ALA A 63 -5.20 9.28 4.42
N ARG A 64 -6.45 9.77 4.36
CA ARG A 64 -6.83 10.90 3.51
C ARG A 64 -6.53 12.22 4.24
N ASN A 65 -6.56 13.34 3.51
CA ASN A 65 -6.30 14.65 4.10
C ASN A 65 -7.24 14.95 5.28
N GLY A 66 -6.67 15.32 6.43
CA GLY A 66 -7.38 15.53 7.71
C GLY A 66 -8.00 14.26 8.32
N GLY A 67 -7.67 13.09 7.77
CA GLY A 67 -8.10 11.78 8.25
C GLY A 67 -7.07 11.13 9.16
N VAL A 68 -7.48 10.06 9.83
CA VAL A 68 -6.55 9.19 10.56
C VAL A 68 -6.20 7.94 9.77
N ALA A 69 -5.16 7.25 10.22
CA ALA A 69 -4.68 6.04 9.57
C ALA A 69 -5.75 4.93 9.66
N GLY A 70 -6.13 4.42 8.50
CA GLY A 70 -7.02 3.29 8.31
C GLY A 70 -6.37 2.21 7.46
N VAL A 71 -7.00 1.03 7.42
CA VAL A 71 -6.59 -0.03 6.49
C VAL A 71 -7.42 0.06 5.22
N TRP A 72 -6.72 -0.08 4.09
CA TRP A 72 -7.26 -0.03 2.75
C TRP A 72 -6.80 -1.26 1.98
N VAL A 73 -7.65 -1.72 1.06
CA VAL A 73 -7.27 -2.71 0.04
C VAL A 73 -7.49 -2.06 -1.31
N ALA A 74 -6.43 -1.99 -2.11
CA ALA A 74 -6.50 -1.49 -3.47
C ALA A 74 -6.28 -2.60 -4.50
N GLY A 75 -7.02 -2.51 -5.60
CA GLY A 75 -6.96 -3.44 -6.71
C GLY A 75 -7.28 -2.75 -8.04
N PRO A 76 -7.60 -3.51 -9.10
CA PRO A 76 -7.98 -2.95 -10.40
C PRO A 76 -9.17 -1.99 -10.33
N ASP A 77 -10.10 -2.23 -9.40
CA ASP A 77 -11.33 -1.45 -9.23
C ASP A 77 -11.17 -0.25 -8.28
N GLY A 78 -9.93 0.04 -7.87
CA GLY A 78 -9.59 1.12 -6.95
C GLY A 78 -9.42 0.66 -5.49
N ALA A 79 -9.47 1.62 -4.56
CA ALA A 79 -9.21 1.41 -3.14
C ALA A 79 -10.50 1.32 -2.31
N ALA A 80 -10.70 0.18 -1.65
CA ALA A 80 -11.79 -0.07 -0.72
C ALA A 80 -11.36 0.15 0.73
N CYS A 81 -12.20 0.84 1.49
CA CYS A 81 -12.00 1.03 2.92
C CYS A 81 -12.21 -0.28 3.69
N GLN A 82 -11.31 -0.59 4.62
CA GLN A 82 -11.48 -1.70 5.56
C GLN A 82 -11.73 -1.20 6.99
N THR A 83 -10.97 -0.20 7.46
CA THR A 83 -11.11 0.33 8.83
C THR A 83 -10.74 1.81 8.91
N ASN A 84 -11.46 2.59 9.72
CA ASN A 84 -11.14 3.97 10.14
C ASN A 84 -10.91 5.02 9.03
N CYS A 85 -11.23 4.71 7.79
CA CYS A 85 -10.89 5.51 6.62
C CYS A 85 -11.59 6.87 6.56
N ASP A 86 -12.75 6.97 7.20
CA ASP A 86 -13.65 8.12 7.25
C ASP A 86 -13.50 8.93 8.54
N LEU A 87 -12.75 8.41 9.51
CA LEU A 87 -12.48 9.10 10.77
C LEU A 87 -11.54 10.30 10.54
N ARG A 88 -11.83 11.42 11.21
CA ARG A 88 -11.10 12.67 11.05
C ARG A 88 -10.35 13.09 12.30
N THR A 89 -9.19 13.70 12.11
CA THR A 89 -8.46 14.35 13.21
C THR A 89 -9.32 15.47 13.83
N GLY A 90 -9.33 15.58 15.16
CA GLY A 90 -10.11 16.60 15.88
C GLY A 90 -11.56 16.20 16.20
N GLU A 91 -12.04 15.07 15.66
CA GLU A 91 -13.32 14.48 16.04
C GLU A 91 -13.18 13.51 17.22
N ARG A 92 -14.26 13.36 18.01
CA ARG A 92 -14.37 12.25 18.96
C ARG A 92 -14.87 11.01 18.20
N TRP A 93 -14.07 9.97 18.09
CA TRP A 93 -14.43 8.77 17.33
C TRP A 93 -15.34 7.80 18.09
N GLY A 94 -15.12 7.64 19.41
CA GLY A 94 -15.91 6.73 20.24
C GLY A 94 -16.00 5.33 19.62
N ASP A 95 -17.21 4.79 19.60
CA ASP A 95 -17.49 3.44 19.11
C ASP A 95 -17.32 3.27 17.59
N ARG A 96 -17.03 4.34 16.84
CA ARG A 96 -16.70 4.24 15.41
C ARG A 96 -15.29 3.71 15.15
N PHE A 97 -14.39 3.80 16.13
CA PHE A 97 -13.02 3.32 15.96
C PHE A 97 -13.01 1.79 15.88
N THR A 98 -12.47 1.27 14.77
CA THR A 98 -12.23 -0.16 14.58
C THR A 98 -10.73 -0.43 14.63
N PRO A 99 -10.21 -1.19 15.61
CA PRO A 99 -8.80 -1.53 15.67
C PRO A 99 -8.33 -2.16 14.34
N PRO A 100 -7.25 -1.64 13.72
CA PRO A 100 -6.66 -2.29 12.56
C PRO A 100 -6.26 -3.74 12.89
N PRO A 101 -6.38 -4.68 11.94
CA PRO A 101 -5.89 -6.04 12.13
C PRO A 101 -4.39 -6.05 12.41
N ALA A 102 -3.95 -6.97 13.25
CA ALA A 102 -2.53 -7.13 13.61
C ALA A 102 -1.64 -7.51 12.42
N ASP A 103 -2.22 -8.11 11.38
CA ASP A 103 -1.58 -8.43 10.11
C ASP A 103 -2.53 -8.16 8.94
N LEU A 104 -2.01 -7.54 7.89
CA LEU A 104 -2.76 -7.27 6.67
C LEU A 104 -3.05 -8.52 5.83
N ARG A 105 -2.43 -9.68 6.09
CA ARG A 105 -2.83 -10.93 5.39
C ARG A 105 -4.29 -11.29 5.66
N GLY A 106 -4.78 -11.01 6.87
CA GLY A 106 -6.16 -11.33 7.27
C GLY A 106 -7.22 -10.51 6.54
N VAL A 107 -6.87 -9.35 5.95
CA VAL A 107 -7.85 -8.51 5.25
C VAL A 107 -8.24 -9.02 3.87
N PHE A 108 -7.50 -9.99 3.33
CA PHE A 108 -7.82 -10.60 2.04
C PHE A 108 -8.79 -11.79 2.16
N ALA A 109 -9.06 -12.26 3.37
CA ALA A 109 -9.76 -13.53 3.61
C ALA A 109 -11.30 -13.43 3.52
N THR A 110 -11.86 -12.29 3.09
CA THR A 110 -13.30 -12.01 3.18
C THR A 110 -14.11 -12.22 1.90
N GLU A 111 -13.54 -12.76 0.81
CA GLU A 111 -14.27 -12.96 -0.45
C GLU A 111 -14.51 -14.41 -0.89
N GLU A 112 -13.96 -15.42 -0.20
CA GLU A 112 -14.11 -16.84 -0.61
C GLU A 112 -15.14 -17.64 0.20
N ALA A 113 -15.88 -17.00 1.11
CA ALA A 113 -16.82 -17.68 2.01
C ALA A 113 -18.27 -17.15 1.93
N ARG A 114 -18.74 -16.76 0.74
CA ARG A 114 -20.17 -16.52 0.49
C ARG A 114 -20.65 -17.14 -0.80
#